data_AF-G8JXN5-F1
#
_entry.id   AF-G8JXN5-F1
#
_cell.length_a   1.000
_cell.length_b   1.000
_cell.length_c   1.000
_cell.angle_alpha   90.00
_cell.angle_beta   90.00
_cell.angle_gamma   90.00
#
_symmetry.space_group_name_H-M   'P 1'
#
loop_
_entity.id
_entity.type
_entity.pdbx_description
1 polymer ?
#
loop_
_entity_poly.entity_id
_entity_poly.type
_entity_poly.pdbx_seq_one_letter_code
_entity_poly.pdbx_strand_id
1 'polypeptide(L)'
;MILNGLCIYLITINIYIQREVIWVPESWSERVERLYIYIYIHCFQMSSTIFDDIFTIQEIDQGRYNKVSRIEATSTSQESCKLTLDVNTELFPLKPQQQLTVMLATTLNASGGEDTGASWRAPVPGTRSLADDFDYVMYGTAYKFEEAHGNKDMLAVYYSFGGLLMRLEGNYRLLSNFKQENVYLLCRH
;
A
#
# COMPACT_ATOMS: atom_id res chain seq x y z
N MET A 1 25.64 27.76 -6.70
CA MET A 1 25.77 27.14 -8.04
C MET A 1 25.72 25.60 -7.98
N ILE A 2 24.98 24.98 -7.05
CA ILE A 2 24.92 23.51 -6.87
C ILE A 2 23.55 22.93 -7.29
N LEU A 3 22.49 23.77 -7.34
CA LEU A 3 21.12 23.34 -7.67
C LEU A 3 20.87 23.06 -9.16
N ASN A 4 21.68 23.61 -10.07
CA ASN A 4 21.47 23.41 -11.52
C ASN A 4 22.03 22.07 -12.03
N GLY A 5 22.95 21.42 -11.31
CA GLY A 5 23.55 20.15 -11.73
C GLY A 5 22.69 18.92 -11.43
N LEU A 6 22.00 18.92 -10.29
CA LEU A 6 21.09 17.83 -9.88
C LEU A 6 19.87 17.70 -10.82
N CYS A 7 19.35 18.83 -11.30
CA CYS A 7 18.18 18.85 -12.19
C CYS A 7 18.49 18.25 -13.57
N ILE A 8 19.69 18.50 -14.11
CA ILE A 8 20.14 17.94 -15.41
C ILE A 8 20.42 16.43 -15.31
N TYR A 9 20.92 15.96 -14.16
CA TYR A 9 21.14 14.53 -13.90
C TYR A 9 19.82 13.75 -13.84
N LEU A 10 18.81 14.28 -13.15
CA LEU A 10 17.48 13.66 -13.07
C LEU A 10 16.77 13.57 -14.44
N ILE A 11 16.93 14.59 -15.29
CA ILE A 11 16.34 14.59 -16.65
C ILE A 11 17.04 13.55 -17.55
N THR A 12 18.36 13.38 -17.40
CA THR A 12 19.13 12.41 -18.21
C THR A 12 18.83 10.96 -17.82
N ILE A 13 18.57 10.70 -16.53
CA ILE A 13 18.13 9.38 -16.03
C ILE A 13 16.76 9.00 -16.59
N ASN A 14 15.83 9.96 -16.70
CA ASN A 14 14.49 9.71 -17.24
C ASN A 14 14.52 9.30 -18.74
N ILE A 15 15.46 9.86 -19.51
CA ILE A 15 15.62 9.53 -20.94
C ILE A 15 16.20 8.12 -21.18
N TYR A 16 17.01 7.59 -20.25
CA TYR A 16 17.68 6.30 -20.44
C TYR A 16 16.85 5.08 -20.02
N ILE A 17 15.75 5.27 -19.27
CA ILE A 17 14.87 4.18 -18.81
C ILE A 17 13.98 3.60 -19.94
N GLN A 18 13.87 4.29 -21.09
CA GLN A 18 13.08 3.84 -22.25
C GLN A 18 13.78 2.81 -23.16
N ARG A 19 14.98 2.33 -22.84
CA ARG A 19 15.63 1.22 -23.56
C ARG A 19 16.27 0.27 -22.56
N GLU A 20 15.87 -1.00 -22.60
CA GLU A 20 16.21 -2.11 -21.68
C GLU A 20 17.71 -2.51 -21.65
N VAL A 21 18.65 -1.59 -21.43
CA VAL A 21 20.05 -1.94 -21.18
C VAL A 21 20.67 -0.95 -20.18
N ILE A 22 20.83 -1.39 -18.93
CA ILE A 22 21.45 -0.63 -17.86
C ILE A 22 22.98 -0.70 -18.03
N TRP A 23 23.61 0.38 -18.49
CA TRP A 23 25.06 0.56 -18.46
C TRP A 23 25.46 1.25 -17.14
N VAL A 24 26.14 0.52 -16.26
CA VAL A 24 26.75 1.09 -15.04
C VAL A 24 28.20 1.48 -15.37
N PRO A 25 28.60 2.77 -15.28
CA PRO A 25 29.98 3.17 -15.48
C PRO A 25 30.89 2.65 -14.35
N GLU A 26 32.08 2.18 -14.70
CA GLU A 26 33.05 1.50 -13.81
C GLU A 26 33.72 2.42 -12.76
N SER A 27 33.30 3.68 -12.62
CA SER A 27 33.99 4.71 -11.83
C SER A 27 33.27 5.14 -10.54
N TRP A 28 32.19 4.47 -10.14
CA TRP A 28 31.44 4.82 -8.92
C TRP A 28 31.98 4.07 -7.69
N SER A 29 32.19 4.78 -6.57
CA SER A 29 32.62 4.13 -5.32
C SER A 29 31.52 3.22 -4.77
N GLU A 30 31.89 2.11 -4.13
CA GLU A 30 30.98 1.10 -3.55
C GLU A 30 29.85 1.70 -2.66
N ARG A 31 30.08 2.84 -2.01
CA ARG A 31 29.06 3.54 -1.21
C ARG A 31 27.94 4.14 -2.07
N VAL A 32 28.26 4.66 -3.24
CA VAL A 32 27.28 5.27 -4.14
C VAL A 32 26.45 4.21 -4.85
N GLU A 33 27.05 3.08 -5.20
CA GLU A 33 26.33 1.93 -5.74
C GLU A 33 25.33 1.36 -4.72
N ARG A 34 25.73 1.21 -3.45
CA ARG A 34 24.83 0.77 -2.38
C ARG A 34 23.67 1.75 -2.14
N LEU A 35 23.94 3.05 -2.17
CA LEU A 35 22.89 4.08 -2.05
C LEU A 35 21.95 4.08 -3.26
N TYR A 36 22.47 3.93 -4.47
CA TYR A 36 21.66 3.90 -5.69
C TYR A 36 20.79 2.63 -5.77
N ILE A 37 21.34 1.47 -5.42
CA ILE A 37 20.59 0.21 -5.32
C ILE A 37 19.52 0.32 -4.23
N TYR A 38 19.85 0.89 -3.07
CA TYR A 38 18.88 1.09 -2.00
C TYR A 38 17.75 2.03 -2.42
N ILE A 39 18.07 3.17 -3.03
CA ILE A 39 17.09 4.13 -3.54
C ILE A 39 16.25 3.49 -4.65
N TYR A 40 16.84 2.72 -5.57
CA TYR A 40 16.12 2.05 -6.64
C TYR A 40 15.20 0.95 -6.12
N ILE A 41 15.66 0.11 -5.17
CA ILE A 41 14.83 -0.93 -4.53
C ILE A 41 13.70 -0.30 -3.72
N HIS A 42 13.96 0.75 -2.93
CA HIS A 42 12.92 1.44 -2.18
C HIS A 42 11.91 2.13 -3.11
N CYS A 43 12.38 2.81 -4.16
CA CYS A 43 11.52 3.51 -5.11
C CYS A 43 10.74 2.53 -6.01
N PHE A 44 11.29 1.35 -6.27
CA PHE A 44 10.62 0.27 -7.00
C PHE A 44 9.60 -0.48 -6.12
N GLN A 45 9.88 -0.75 -4.84
CA GLN A 45 8.87 -1.24 -3.89
C GLN A 45 7.72 -0.23 -3.73
N MET A 46 8.01 1.07 -3.79
CA MET A 46 6.99 2.12 -3.81
C MET A 46 6.12 2.14 -5.08
N SER A 47 6.51 1.44 -6.16
CA SER A 47 5.73 1.44 -7.40
C SER A 47 4.46 0.58 -7.31
N SER A 48 4.41 -0.40 -6.39
CA SER A 48 3.24 -1.27 -6.20
C SER A 48 2.36 -0.87 -5.02
N THR A 49 2.89 -0.11 -4.05
CA THR A 49 2.16 0.35 -2.87
C THR A 49 1.38 1.63 -3.18
N ILE A 50 0.06 1.56 -3.08
CA ILE A 50 -0.85 2.69 -3.33
C ILE A 50 -0.98 3.55 -2.08
N PHE A 51 -0.95 2.92 -0.91
CA PHE A 51 -1.19 3.56 0.37
C PHE A 51 -0.50 2.80 1.49
N ASP A 52 0.04 3.54 2.45
CA ASP A 52 0.71 3.00 3.63
C ASP A 52 0.53 4.01 4.78
N ASP A 53 -0.07 3.59 5.88
CA ASP A 53 -0.26 4.42 7.06
C ASP A 53 -0.44 3.59 8.33
N ILE A 54 -0.22 4.23 9.49
CA ILE A 54 -0.37 3.62 10.81
C ILE A 54 -1.66 4.12 11.45
N PHE A 55 -2.58 3.21 11.73
CA PHE A 55 -3.86 3.51 12.35
C PHE A 55 -3.88 3.08 13.81
N THR A 56 -4.46 3.91 14.66
CA THR A 56 -4.79 3.56 16.04
C THR A 56 -6.24 3.11 16.11
N ILE A 57 -6.48 1.89 16.59
CA ILE A 57 -7.82 1.31 16.74
C ILE A 57 -8.54 2.02 17.89
N GLN A 58 -9.69 2.62 17.60
CA GLN A 58 -10.53 3.29 18.58
C GLN A 58 -11.55 2.32 19.17
N GLU A 59 -12.29 1.64 18.29
CA GLU A 59 -13.38 0.75 18.64
C GLU A 59 -13.34 -0.53 17.82
N ILE A 60 -13.82 -1.63 18.41
CA ILE A 60 -13.98 -2.92 17.78
C ILE A 60 -15.40 -3.39 18.07
N ASP A 61 -16.26 -3.39 17.05
CA ASP A 61 -17.63 -3.87 17.14
C ASP A 61 -17.75 -5.28 16.54
N GLN A 62 -18.16 -6.26 17.35
CA GLN A 62 -18.42 -7.63 16.89
C GLN A 62 -19.83 -7.79 16.28
N GLY A 63 -20.73 -6.83 16.52
CA GLY A 63 -22.10 -6.88 16.04
C GLY A 63 -22.80 -8.20 16.41
N ARG A 64 -23.28 -8.92 15.39
CA ARG A 64 -23.92 -10.24 15.53
C ARG A 64 -23.03 -11.40 15.07
N TYR A 65 -21.77 -11.13 14.78
CA TYR A 65 -20.85 -12.12 14.21
C TYR A 65 -19.90 -12.64 15.30
N ASN A 66 -19.57 -13.93 15.23
CA ASN A 66 -18.67 -14.55 16.21
C ASN A 66 -17.20 -14.47 15.81
N LYS A 67 -16.92 -14.32 14.51
CA LYS A 67 -15.57 -14.44 13.92
C LYS A 67 -15.10 -13.18 13.21
N VAL A 68 -16.03 -12.26 12.92
CA VAL A 68 -15.75 -11.02 12.20
C VAL A 68 -16.07 -9.87 13.11
N SER A 69 -15.22 -8.85 13.09
CA SER A 69 -15.47 -7.61 13.82
C SER A 69 -15.17 -6.44 12.91
N ARG A 70 -15.97 -5.38 13.05
CA ARG A 70 -15.76 -4.10 12.42
C ARG A 70 -14.86 -3.27 13.32
N ILE A 71 -13.68 -2.92 12.83
CA ILE A 71 -12.79 -2.00 13.52
C ILE A 71 -13.02 -0.58 13.00
N GLU A 72 -13.00 0.38 13.92
CA GLU A 72 -12.90 1.80 13.62
C GLU A 72 -11.55 2.29 14.09
N ALA A 73 -10.75 2.79 13.15
CA ALA A 73 -9.39 3.23 13.40
C ALA A 73 -9.15 4.62 12.80
N THR A 74 -8.30 5.40 13.45
CA THR A 74 -7.91 6.73 12.98
C THR A 74 -6.42 6.75 12.71
N SER A 75 -6.00 7.38 11.61
CA SER A 75 -4.58 7.49 11.29
C SER A 75 -3.85 8.29 12.37
N THR A 76 -2.64 7.84 12.68
CA THR A 76 -1.74 8.51 13.62
C THR A 76 -1.05 9.70 12.96
N SER A 77 -0.81 9.61 11.66
CA SER A 77 -0.14 10.64 10.86
C SER A 77 -1.09 11.79 10.51
N GLN A 78 -2.37 11.47 10.28
CA GLN A 78 -3.36 12.39 9.74
C GLN A 78 -4.72 12.21 10.42
N GLU A 79 -5.10 13.16 11.28
CA GLU A 79 -6.37 13.11 12.02
C GLU A 79 -7.62 13.07 11.13
N SER A 80 -7.53 13.57 9.90
CA SER A 80 -8.61 13.55 8.93
C SER A 80 -8.80 12.18 8.25
N CYS A 81 -7.86 11.24 8.42
CA CYS A 81 -7.92 9.93 7.81
C CYS A 81 -8.55 8.92 8.77
N LYS A 82 -9.68 8.34 8.35
CA LYS A 82 -10.45 7.37 9.14
C LYS A 82 -10.62 6.08 8.35
N LEU A 83 -10.45 4.97 9.04
CA LEU A 83 -10.57 3.63 8.50
C LEU A 83 -11.66 2.86 9.24
N THR A 84 -12.62 2.35 8.49
CA THR A 84 -13.56 1.33 8.97
C THR A 84 -13.28 0.05 8.20
N LEU A 85 -12.99 -1.05 8.88
CA LEU A 85 -12.58 -2.30 8.24
C LEU A 85 -13.23 -3.51 8.93
N ASP A 86 -13.80 -4.42 8.15
CA ASP A 86 -14.24 -5.72 8.64
C ASP A 86 -13.06 -6.70 8.61
N VAL A 87 -12.70 -7.26 9.77
CA VAL A 87 -11.58 -8.19 9.92
C VAL A 87 -12.02 -9.48 10.60
N ASN A 88 -11.37 -10.59 10.24
CA ASN A 88 -11.57 -11.86 10.93
C ASN A 88 -10.75 -11.88 12.23
N THR A 89 -11.41 -11.64 13.36
CA THR A 89 -10.78 -11.56 14.68
C THR A 89 -10.40 -12.91 15.28
N GLU A 90 -10.86 -14.03 14.69
CA GLU A 90 -10.41 -15.38 15.06
C GLU A 90 -8.99 -15.66 14.53
N LEU A 91 -8.68 -15.19 13.31
CA LEU A 91 -7.37 -15.35 12.69
C LEU A 91 -6.40 -14.23 13.11
N PHE A 92 -6.91 -13.00 13.25
CA PHE A 92 -6.11 -11.82 13.53
C PHE A 92 -6.68 -11.07 14.75
N PRO A 93 -6.27 -11.46 15.97
CA PRO A 93 -6.84 -10.91 17.19
C PRO A 93 -6.38 -9.46 17.40
N LEU A 94 -7.34 -8.55 17.50
CA LEU A 94 -7.10 -7.12 17.69
C LEU A 94 -7.58 -6.63 19.05
N LYS A 95 -6.93 -5.58 19.57
CA LYS A 95 -7.31 -4.92 20.81
C LYS A 95 -7.58 -3.43 20.58
N PRO A 96 -8.52 -2.83 21.33
CA PRO A 96 -8.67 -1.38 21.34
C PRO A 96 -7.36 -0.67 21.73
N GLN A 97 -7.14 0.54 21.22
CA GLN A 97 -5.95 1.38 21.41
C GLN A 97 -4.62 0.79 20.87
N GLN A 98 -4.67 -0.34 20.16
CA GLN A 98 -3.50 -0.88 19.47
C GLN A 98 -3.23 -0.10 18.17
N GLN A 99 -1.94 0.04 17.82
CA GLN A 99 -1.52 0.53 16.51
C GLN A 99 -1.51 -0.62 15.50
N LEU A 100 -1.97 -0.32 14.29
CA LEU A 100 -2.05 -1.25 13.18
C LEU A 100 -1.46 -0.56 11.96
N THR A 101 -0.42 -1.15 11.38
CA THR A 101 0.09 -0.67 10.09
C THR A 101 -0.77 -1.28 8.99
N VAL A 102 -1.33 -0.43 8.14
CA VAL A 102 -2.20 -0.83 7.04
C VAL A 102 -1.61 -0.32 5.73
N MET A 103 -1.40 -1.25 4.81
CA MET A 103 -0.85 -0.99 3.49
C MET A 103 -1.78 -1.55 2.41
N LEU A 104 -1.95 -0.82 1.32
CA LEU A 104 -2.66 -1.24 0.12
C LEU A 104 -1.68 -1.31 -1.04
N ALA A 105 -1.67 -2.45 -1.75
CA ALA A 105 -0.81 -2.68 -2.89
C ALA A 105 -1.57 -3.25 -4.09
N THR A 106 -1.13 -2.95 -5.31
CA THR A 106 -1.70 -3.52 -6.55
C THR A 106 -1.14 -4.91 -6.87
N THR A 107 0.08 -5.21 -6.43
CA THR A 107 0.76 -6.49 -6.66
C THR A 107 1.51 -6.94 -5.41
N LEU A 108 1.50 -8.24 -5.14
CA LEU A 108 2.29 -8.86 -4.06
C LEU A 108 3.73 -9.17 -4.49
N ASN A 109 4.01 -9.10 -5.79
CA ASN A 109 5.31 -9.41 -6.32
C ASN A 109 6.30 -8.28 -5.99
N ALA A 110 7.33 -8.60 -5.22
CA ALA A 110 8.40 -7.65 -4.90
C ALA A 110 9.15 -7.15 -6.16
N SER A 111 9.06 -7.90 -7.27
CA SER A 111 9.62 -7.52 -8.57
C SER A 111 8.65 -6.73 -9.46
N GLY A 112 7.52 -6.23 -8.93
CA GLY A 112 6.62 -5.27 -9.60
C GLY A 112 5.97 -5.78 -10.90
N GLY A 113 5.96 -7.10 -11.12
CA GLY A 113 5.22 -7.70 -12.22
C GLY A 113 3.72 -7.57 -11.97
N GLU A 114 2.97 -7.17 -13.00
CA GLU A 114 1.51 -7.16 -12.95
C GLU A 114 0.99 -8.57 -12.67
N ASP A 115 0.11 -8.70 -11.67
CA ASP A 115 -0.65 -9.93 -11.47
C ASP A 115 -1.66 -10.05 -12.62
N THR A 116 -1.26 -10.78 -13.67
CA THR A 116 -1.97 -10.90 -14.96
C THR A 116 -3.29 -11.68 -14.90
N GLY A 117 -4.01 -11.65 -13.77
CA GLY A 117 -5.26 -12.41 -13.59
C GLY A 117 -5.04 -13.92 -13.67
N ALA A 118 -3.80 -14.38 -13.45
CA ALA A 118 -3.48 -15.79 -13.42
C ALA A 118 -4.25 -16.48 -12.30
N SER A 119 -4.73 -17.69 -12.57
CA SER A 119 -5.34 -18.56 -11.55
C SER A 119 -4.44 -18.63 -10.32
N TRP A 120 -5.01 -18.39 -9.13
CA TRP A 120 -4.27 -18.39 -7.87
C TRP A 120 -3.43 -19.67 -7.74
N ARG A 121 -2.12 -19.50 -7.56
CA ARG A 121 -1.19 -20.59 -7.26
C ARG A 121 -0.59 -20.36 -5.90
N ALA A 122 -0.43 -21.45 -5.14
CA ALA A 122 0.33 -21.38 -3.91
C ALA A 122 1.74 -20.84 -4.21
N PRO A 123 2.29 -19.96 -3.35
CA PRO A 123 3.64 -19.44 -3.53
C PRO A 123 4.65 -20.57 -3.67
N VAL A 124 5.59 -20.42 -4.60
CA VAL A 124 6.70 -21.37 -4.73
C VAL A 124 7.61 -21.20 -3.51
N PRO A 125 7.96 -22.28 -2.80
CA PRO A 125 8.86 -22.21 -1.64
C PRO A 125 10.19 -21.53 -2.03
N GLY A 126 10.56 -20.47 -1.30
CA GLY A 126 11.80 -19.73 -1.53
C GLY A 126 11.65 -18.39 -2.27
N THR A 127 10.47 -18.09 -2.83
CA THR A 127 10.17 -16.77 -3.39
C THR A 127 9.69 -15.85 -2.28
N ARG A 128 10.42 -14.76 -2.00
CA ARG A 128 9.95 -13.72 -1.09
C ARG A 128 8.91 -12.83 -1.78
N SER A 129 7.78 -12.63 -1.10
CA SER A 129 6.69 -11.77 -1.53
C SER A 129 6.46 -10.66 -0.49
N LEU A 130 5.76 -9.59 -0.89
CA LEU A 130 5.36 -8.54 0.04
C LEU A 130 4.45 -9.09 1.17
N ALA A 131 3.72 -10.18 0.91
CA ALA A 131 2.86 -10.81 1.91
C ALA A 131 3.63 -11.45 3.07
N ASP A 132 4.90 -11.82 2.90
CA ASP A 132 5.68 -12.50 3.93
C ASP A 132 6.07 -11.57 5.10
N ASP A 133 6.03 -10.25 4.87
CA ASP A 133 6.36 -9.24 5.87
C ASP A 133 5.13 -8.78 6.69
N PHE A 134 3.94 -9.29 6.38
CA PHE A 134 2.67 -8.89 7.02
C PHE A 134 1.93 -10.10 7.61
N ASP A 135 1.19 -9.86 8.69
CA ASP A 135 0.49 -10.90 9.45
C ASP A 135 -0.87 -11.26 8.85
N TYR A 136 -1.51 -10.30 8.18
CA TYR A 136 -2.86 -10.45 7.66
C TYR A 136 -2.98 -9.86 6.27
N VAL A 137 -3.51 -10.65 5.34
CA VAL A 137 -3.61 -10.30 3.91
C VAL A 137 -5.02 -10.55 3.41
N MET A 138 -5.60 -9.57 2.71
CA MET A 138 -6.87 -9.72 2.02
C MET A 138 -6.75 -9.27 0.56
N TYR A 139 -7.53 -9.88 -0.32
CA TYR A 139 -7.63 -9.48 -1.73
C TYR A 139 -9.06 -9.06 -2.05
N GLY A 140 -9.21 -7.90 -2.67
CA GLY A 140 -10.51 -7.28 -2.86
C GLY A 140 -10.52 -6.28 -4.00
N THR A 141 -11.68 -5.67 -4.21
CA THR A 141 -11.90 -4.72 -5.29
C THR A 141 -12.59 -3.46 -4.79
N ALA A 142 -12.21 -2.32 -5.35
CA ALA A 142 -12.92 -1.06 -5.13
C ALA A 142 -14.26 -1.09 -5.85
N TYR A 143 -15.34 -0.75 -5.16
CA TYR A 143 -16.68 -0.74 -5.77
C TYR A 143 -17.36 0.63 -5.76
N LYS A 144 -16.92 1.55 -4.88
CA LYS A 144 -17.54 2.87 -4.75
C LYS A 144 -16.53 3.91 -4.32
N PHE A 145 -16.67 5.11 -4.89
CA PHE A 145 -15.92 6.31 -4.52
C PHE A 145 -16.95 7.42 -4.28
N GLU A 146 -16.83 8.11 -3.16
CA GLU A 146 -17.73 9.20 -2.77
C GLU A 146 -16.92 10.42 -2.33
N GLU A 147 -17.45 11.61 -2.59
CA GLU A 147 -16.97 12.84 -1.96
C GLU A 147 -17.53 12.88 -0.53
N ALA A 148 -16.65 12.78 0.46
CA ALA A 148 -17.07 12.71 1.86
C ALA A 148 -17.63 14.07 2.30
N HIS A 149 -18.82 14.06 2.89
CA HIS A 149 -19.47 15.24 3.47
C HIS A 149 -19.73 16.40 2.48
N GLY A 150 -19.77 16.13 1.16
CA GLY A 150 -19.97 17.16 0.13
C GLY A 150 -18.81 18.16 0.03
N ASN A 151 -17.67 17.84 0.63
CA ASN A 151 -16.45 18.63 0.55
C ASN A 151 -15.50 17.99 -0.48
N LYS A 152 -15.15 18.73 -1.53
CA LYS A 152 -14.25 18.26 -2.60
C LYS A 152 -12.85 17.88 -2.11
N ASP A 153 -12.47 18.33 -0.92
CA ASP A 153 -11.16 18.04 -0.34
C ASP A 153 -11.08 16.68 0.38
N MET A 154 -12.22 16.03 0.65
CA MET A 154 -12.29 14.74 1.34
C MET A 154 -12.94 13.68 0.44
N LEU A 155 -12.30 12.53 0.32
CA LEU A 155 -12.80 11.39 -0.44
C LEU A 155 -13.03 10.21 0.50
N ALA A 156 -14.08 9.43 0.25
CA ALA A 156 -14.33 8.15 0.87
C ALA A 156 -14.30 7.05 -0.19
N VAL A 157 -13.41 6.08 -0.02
CA VAL A 157 -13.26 4.92 -0.90
C VAL A 157 -13.78 3.68 -0.21
N TYR A 158 -14.52 2.86 -0.94
CA TYR A 158 -15.09 1.61 -0.44
C TYR A 158 -14.51 0.40 -1.17
N TYR A 159 -14.04 -0.56 -0.39
CA TYR A 159 -13.51 -1.84 -0.86
C TYR A 159 -14.34 -3.00 -0.34
N SER A 160 -14.39 -4.06 -1.13
CA SER A 160 -14.99 -5.34 -0.75
C SER A 160 -13.98 -6.47 -0.92
N PHE A 161 -13.73 -7.20 0.18
CA PHE A 161 -12.84 -8.36 0.26
C PHE A 161 -13.69 -9.62 0.44
N GLY A 162 -14.43 -10.00 -0.61
CA GLY A 162 -15.28 -11.19 -0.58
C GLY A 162 -16.44 -11.13 0.41
N GLY A 163 -16.93 -9.92 0.72
CA GLY A 163 -18.02 -9.68 1.68
C GLY A 163 -17.57 -8.96 2.96
N LEU A 164 -16.27 -8.91 3.25
CA LEU A 164 -15.71 -8.02 4.27
C LEU A 164 -15.56 -6.62 3.68
N LEU A 165 -16.17 -5.62 4.31
CA LEU A 165 -16.20 -4.26 3.80
C LEU A 165 -15.12 -3.41 4.42
N MET A 166 -14.63 -2.45 3.64
CA MET A 166 -13.72 -1.41 4.09
C MET A 166 -14.20 -0.07 3.57
N ARG A 167 -14.07 0.95 4.42
CA ARG A 167 -14.28 2.36 4.10
C ARG A 167 -13.05 3.13 4.55
N LEU A 168 -12.36 3.74 3.61
CA LEU A 168 -11.23 4.63 3.86
C LEU A 168 -11.63 6.06 3.53
N GLU A 169 -11.65 6.92 4.52
CA GLU A 169 -11.93 8.35 4.37
C GLU A 169 -10.65 9.13 4.60
N GLY A 170 -10.37 10.12 3.74
CA GLY A 170 -9.14 10.92 3.85
C GLY A 170 -9.08 12.05 2.85
N ASN A 171 -7.97 12.79 2.86
CA ASN A 171 -7.78 13.92 1.94
C ASN A 171 -7.66 13.44 0.48
N TYR A 172 -8.21 14.20 -0.45
CA TYR A 172 -8.15 13.93 -1.88
C TYR A 172 -6.72 13.65 -2.39
N ARG A 173 -5.68 14.31 -1.86
CA ARG A 173 -4.28 14.11 -2.29
C ARG A 173 -3.74 12.71 -2.01
N LEU A 174 -4.20 12.07 -0.94
CA LEU A 174 -3.82 10.69 -0.61
C LEU A 174 -4.62 9.71 -1.45
N LEU A 175 -5.89 10.04 -1.67
CA LEU A 175 -6.86 9.13 -2.25
C LEU A 175 -6.97 9.25 -3.78
N SER A 176 -6.31 10.23 -4.40
CA SER A 176 -6.34 10.44 -5.85
C SER A 176 -5.66 9.32 -6.65
N ASN A 177 -4.76 8.59 -6.02
CA ASN A 177 -4.04 7.48 -6.66
C ASN A 177 -4.85 6.19 -6.71
N PHE A 178 -5.99 6.13 -6.03
CA PHE A 178 -6.82 4.93 -6.03
C PHE A 178 -7.61 4.84 -7.31
N LYS A 179 -7.40 3.73 -8.02
CA LYS A 179 -8.17 3.35 -9.19
C LYS A 179 -9.19 2.28 -8.81
N GLN A 180 -10.20 2.10 -9.66
CA GLN A 180 -11.16 1.01 -9.54
C GLN A 180 -10.54 -0.32 -10.00
N GLU A 181 -9.53 -0.77 -9.27
CA GLU A 181 -8.75 -1.97 -9.56
C GLU A 181 -8.75 -2.90 -8.35
N ASN A 182 -8.25 -4.11 -8.57
CA ASN A 182 -8.09 -5.06 -7.48
C ASN A 182 -6.87 -4.67 -6.63
N VAL A 183 -7.02 -4.83 -5.32
CA VAL A 183 -6.00 -4.44 -4.36
C VAL A 183 -5.80 -5.53 -3.32
N TYR A 184 -4.56 -5.62 -2.86
CA TYR A 184 -4.17 -6.38 -1.69
C TYR A 184 -4.13 -5.45 -0.49
N LEU A 185 -4.89 -5.79 0.54
CA LEU A 185 -4.78 -5.18 1.86
C LEU A 185 -3.80 -6.01 2.68
N LEU A 186 -2.79 -5.34 3.21
CA LEU A 186 -1.74 -5.89 4.04
C LEU A 186 -1.82 -5.22 5.41
N CYS A 187 -1.86 -6.01 6.47
CA CYS A 187 -1.95 -5.52 7.84
C CYS A 187 -0.91 -6.21 8.72
N ARG A 188 -0.28 -5.43 9.61
CA ARG A 188 0.65 -5.92 10.64
C ARG A 188 0.45 -5.14 11.93
N HIS A 189 0.70 -5.81 13.04
CA HIS A 189 0.65 -5.21 14.38
C HIS A 189 1.75 -4.17 14.61
#